data_AF-A0A9W4JXC2-F1
#
_entry.id   AF-A0A9W4JXC2-F1
#
_cell.length_a   1.000
_cell.length_b   1.000
_cell.length_c   1.000
_cell.angle_alpha   90.00
_cell.angle_beta   90.00
_cell.angle_gamma   90.00
#
_symmetry.space_group_name_H-M   'P 1'
#
loop_
_entity.id
_entity.type
_entity.pdbx_description
1 polymer ?
#
loop_
_entity_poly.entity_id
_entity_poly.type
_entity_poly.pdbx_seq_one_letter_code
_entity_poly.pdbx_strand_id
1 'polypeptide(L)'
;MLTDRLYVKYEKRVHLSETPRMQFIPQYTTIPVPKVFCAFPSSGCTYIVMERIKGDIIGNGRVRRSEESKAKLLSRLAANIRQMRDLQPPEGTRIASVDGGSLFDCHIPSPSFRFAPFDTPQDRHRHLRMGMYFDPRLDDDIKQTIDYRSVDIKVVLVFIPLTMIYHPLSTFSHSTTLAFGISTTWPF
;
A
#
# COMPACT_ATOMS: atom_id res chain seq x y z
N MET A 1 -11.79 -26.86 -6.50
CA MET A 1 -10.32 -26.74 -6.59
C MET A 1 -9.96 -25.34 -7.09
N LEU A 2 -9.01 -24.67 -6.43
CA LEU A 2 -8.44 -23.41 -6.94
C LEU A 2 -7.65 -23.73 -8.21
N THR A 3 -7.96 -23.06 -9.31
CA THR A 3 -7.29 -23.28 -10.61
C THR A 3 -5.98 -22.51 -10.68
N ASP A 4 -5.12 -22.83 -11.64
CA ASP A 4 -3.88 -22.08 -11.92
C ASP A 4 -4.09 -20.59 -12.30
N ARG A 5 -5.34 -20.17 -12.47
CA ARG A 5 -5.73 -18.81 -12.83
C ARG A 5 -6.24 -17.98 -11.65
N LEU A 6 -6.56 -18.61 -10.53
CA LEU A 6 -7.17 -17.96 -9.37
C LEU A 6 -6.19 -17.90 -8.20
N TYR A 7 -6.26 -16.81 -7.46
CA TYR A 7 -5.56 -16.60 -6.20
C TYR A 7 -6.55 -16.10 -5.15
N VAL A 8 -6.45 -16.62 -3.92
CA VAL A 8 -7.30 -16.21 -2.80
C VAL A 8 -6.41 -15.66 -1.69
N LYS A 9 -6.56 -14.37 -1.41
CA LYS A 9 -6.02 -13.75 -0.21
C LYS A 9 -7.03 -13.90 0.91
N TYR A 10 -6.59 -14.34 2.09
CA TYR A 10 -7.45 -14.35 3.26
C TYR A 10 -6.68 -13.95 4.51
N GLU A 11 -7.24 -13.06 5.32
CA GLU A 11 -6.64 -12.69 6.59
C GLU A 11 -7.65 -12.02 7.53
N LYS A 12 -7.41 -12.10 8.83
CA LYS A 12 -8.16 -11.34 9.85
C LYS A 12 -7.97 -9.83 9.72
N ARG A 13 -6.86 -9.39 9.12
CA ARG A 13 -6.47 -7.97 8.96
C ARG A 13 -6.69 -7.43 7.55
N VAL A 14 -6.98 -8.29 6.57
CA VAL A 14 -7.37 -7.85 5.22
C VAL A 14 -8.71 -7.15 5.31
N HIS A 15 -8.81 -5.99 4.67
CA HIS A 15 -10.02 -5.17 4.66
C HIS A 15 -10.60 -5.12 3.25
N LEU A 16 -11.92 -5.06 3.15
CA LEU A 16 -12.61 -4.98 1.86
C LEU A 16 -12.16 -3.76 1.03
N SER A 17 -11.70 -2.69 1.68
CA SER A 17 -11.14 -1.50 1.00
C SER A 17 -9.87 -1.78 0.19
N GLU A 18 -9.22 -2.95 0.32
CA GLU A 18 -8.14 -3.36 -0.58
C GLU A 18 -8.64 -3.56 -2.03
N THR A 19 -9.90 -3.98 -2.20
CA THR A 19 -10.49 -4.25 -3.52
C THR A 19 -10.65 -2.97 -4.37
N PRO A 20 -11.26 -1.88 -3.86
CA PRO A 20 -11.31 -0.60 -4.57
C PRO A 20 -9.93 -0.09 -4.99
N ARG A 21 -8.89 -0.28 -4.16
CA ARG A 21 -7.51 0.14 -4.49
C ARG A 21 -6.96 -0.64 -5.69
N MET A 22 -7.16 -1.96 -5.72
CA MET A 22 -6.76 -2.81 -6.85
C MET A 22 -7.54 -2.47 -8.13
N GLN A 23 -8.77 -1.98 -8.02
CA GLN A 23 -9.55 -1.52 -9.18
C GLN A 23 -9.15 -0.13 -9.66
N PHE A 24 -8.66 0.73 -8.77
CA PHE A 24 -8.30 2.12 -9.08
C PHE A 24 -6.95 2.24 -9.80
N ILE A 25 -5.90 1.57 -9.34
CA ILE A 25 -4.55 1.63 -9.92
C ILE A 25 -4.47 1.42 -11.45
N PRO A 26 -5.11 0.41 -12.04
CA PRO A 26 -4.99 0.13 -13.47
C PRO A 26 -5.75 1.12 -14.35
N GLN A 27 -6.62 1.96 -13.75
CA GLN A 27 -7.33 3.02 -14.49
C GLN A 27 -6.40 4.20 -14.84
N TYR A 28 -5.32 4.38 -14.06
CA TYR A 28 -4.44 5.54 -14.17
C TYR A 28 -2.96 5.19 -14.33
N THR A 29 -2.60 3.91 -14.27
CA THR A 29 -1.22 3.45 -14.40
C THR A 29 -1.12 2.21 -15.28
N THR A 30 0.08 1.95 -15.79
CA THR A 30 0.41 0.71 -16.52
C THR A 30 0.82 -0.44 -15.61
N ILE A 31 0.68 -0.27 -14.30
CA ILE A 31 1.14 -1.24 -13.31
C ILE A 31 0.21 -2.45 -13.35
N PRO A 32 0.73 -3.67 -13.55
CA PRO A 32 -0.10 -4.86 -13.51
C PRO A 32 -0.60 -5.10 -12.09
N VAL A 33 -1.91 -5.19 -11.94
CA VAL A 33 -2.58 -5.54 -10.68
C VAL A 33 -3.53 -6.71 -10.90
N PRO A 34 -3.77 -7.57 -9.89
CA PRO A 34 -4.72 -8.67 -10.00
C PRO A 34 -6.13 -8.16 -10.27
N LYS A 35 -6.83 -8.76 -11.25
CA LYS A 35 -8.28 -8.52 -11.41
C LYS A 35 -9.03 -9.16 -10.25
N VAL A 36 -9.75 -8.35 -9.46
CA VAL A 36 -10.59 -8.86 -8.37
C VAL A 36 -11.90 -9.41 -8.92
N PHE A 37 -12.25 -10.64 -8.54
CA PHE A 37 -13.52 -11.27 -8.91
C PHE A 37 -14.58 -11.08 -7.83
N CYS A 38 -14.21 -11.28 -6.57
CA CYS A 38 -15.09 -11.00 -5.43
C CYS A 38 -14.30 -10.85 -4.13
N ALA A 39 -14.90 -10.17 -3.15
CA ALA A 39 -14.38 -10.07 -1.80
C ALA A 39 -15.52 -10.19 -0.79
N PHE A 40 -15.34 -10.96 0.28
CA PHE A 40 -16.38 -11.21 1.28
C PHE A 40 -15.78 -11.60 2.64
N PRO A 41 -16.43 -11.21 3.75
CA PRO A 41 -16.07 -11.71 5.07
C PRO A 41 -16.61 -13.14 5.27
N SER A 42 -15.84 -14.00 5.92
CA SER A 42 -16.27 -15.33 6.37
C SER A 42 -15.40 -15.77 7.55
N SER A 43 -16.00 -16.39 8.57
CA SER A 43 -15.27 -16.99 9.71
C SER A 43 -14.27 -16.05 10.39
N GLY A 44 -14.60 -14.75 10.49
CA GLY A 44 -13.73 -13.73 11.08
C GLY A 44 -12.52 -13.32 10.23
N CYS A 45 -12.47 -13.75 8.96
CA CYS A 45 -11.46 -13.37 7.97
C CYS A 45 -12.13 -12.67 6.78
N THR A 46 -11.39 -11.79 6.11
CA THR A 46 -11.79 -11.28 4.81
C THR A 46 -11.13 -12.11 3.73
N TYR A 47 -11.91 -12.59 2.77
CA TYR A 47 -11.45 -13.31 1.59
C TYR A 47 -11.53 -12.38 0.38
N ILE A 48 -10.48 -12.38 -0.44
CA ILE A 48 -10.43 -11.69 -1.73
C ILE A 48 -10.02 -12.72 -2.78
N VAL A 49 -10.91 -13.01 -3.71
CA VAL A 49 -10.69 -13.89 -4.85
C VAL A 49 -10.31 -13.04 -6.06
N MET A 50 -9.16 -13.32 -6.64
CA MET A 50 -8.59 -12.51 -7.72
C MET A 50 -7.81 -13.34 -8.73
N GLU A 51 -7.46 -12.70 -9.84
CA GLU A 51 -6.59 -13.27 -10.87
C GLU A 51 -5.18 -13.54 -10.33
N ARG A 52 -4.63 -14.70 -10.65
CA ARG A 52 -3.24 -15.02 -10.34
C ARG A 52 -2.30 -14.40 -11.38
N ILE A 53 -1.48 -13.44 -10.95
CA ILE A 53 -0.40 -12.89 -11.78
C ILE A 53 0.75 -13.90 -11.81
N LYS A 54 1.13 -14.33 -13.01
CA LYS A 54 2.31 -15.18 -13.21
C LYS A 54 3.60 -14.34 -13.10
N GLY A 55 4.52 -14.79 -12.27
CA GLY A 55 5.83 -14.18 -12.12
C GLY A 55 6.57 -14.70 -10.90
N ASP A 56 7.82 -14.25 -10.74
CA ASP A 56 8.65 -14.52 -9.58
C ASP A 56 8.73 -13.29 -8.67
N ILE A 57 8.91 -13.50 -7.37
CA ILE A 57 9.21 -12.40 -6.44
C ILE A 57 10.54 -11.75 -6.86
N ILE A 58 10.56 -10.42 -6.93
CA ILE A 58 11.75 -9.65 -7.32
C ILE A 58 12.99 -9.96 -6.46
N GLY A 59 12.79 -10.30 -5.17
CA GLY A 59 13.84 -10.72 -4.24
C GLY A 59 14.45 -12.09 -4.55
N ASN A 60 13.71 -13.00 -5.19
CA ASN A 60 14.21 -14.34 -5.50
C ASN A 60 15.41 -14.26 -6.44
N GLY A 61 16.52 -14.88 -6.08
CA GLY A 61 17.73 -14.89 -6.90
C GLY A 61 18.45 -13.54 -7.01
N ARG A 62 18.09 -12.52 -6.21
CA ARG A 62 18.71 -11.18 -6.26
C ARG A 62 20.24 -11.23 -6.21
N VAL A 63 20.82 -12.08 -5.36
CA VAL A 63 22.28 -12.24 -5.22
C VAL A 63 22.93 -12.79 -6.49
N ARG A 64 22.23 -13.69 -7.21
CA ARG A 64 22.74 -14.37 -8.41
C ARG A 64 22.51 -13.61 -9.72
N ARG A 65 21.78 -12.48 -9.69
CA ARG A 65 21.52 -11.67 -10.89
C ARG A 65 22.73 -10.82 -11.26
N SER A 66 22.96 -10.62 -12.56
CA SER A 66 23.93 -9.64 -13.05
C SER A 66 23.55 -8.21 -12.65
N GLU A 67 24.53 -7.32 -12.57
CA GLU A 67 24.28 -5.90 -12.27
C GLU A 67 23.37 -5.23 -13.30
N GLU A 68 23.52 -5.56 -14.58
CA GLU A 68 22.65 -5.09 -15.66
C GLU A 68 21.19 -5.48 -15.43
N SER A 69 20.96 -6.74 -15.02
CA SER A 69 19.61 -7.24 -14.71
C SER A 69 19.01 -6.54 -13.50
N LYS A 70 19.81 -6.33 -12.43
CA LYS A 70 19.41 -5.56 -11.25
C LYS A 70 19.04 -4.11 -11.62
N ALA A 71 19.89 -3.43 -12.40
CA ALA A 71 19.66 -2.06 -12.85
C ALA A 71 18.37 -1.95 -13.68
N LYS A 72 18.14 -2.88 -14.62
CA LYS A 72 16.92 -2.93 -15.42
C LYS A 72 15.66 -3.14 -14.55
N LEU A 73 15.73 -4.04 -13.57
CA LEU A 73 14.62 -4.27 -12.63
C LEU A 73 14.34 -3.04 -11.77
N LEU A 74 15.37 -2.41 -11.21
CA LEU A 74 15.24 -1.19 -10.40
C LEU A 74 14.69 -0.03 -11.22
N SER A 75 15.12 0.14 -12.47
CA SER A 75 14.61 1.16 -13.38
C SER A 75 13.11 0.98 -13.64
N ARG A 76 12.66 -0.25 -13.92
CA ARG A 76 11.23 -0.57 -14.09
C ARG A 76 10.43 -0.32 -12.81
N LEU A 77 10.96 -0.72 -11.66
CA LEU A 77 10.31 -0.48 -10.38
C LEU A 77 10.18 1.03 -10.10
N ALA A 78 11.25 1.80 -10.32
CA ALA A 78 11.23 3.24 -10.16
C ALA A 78 10.19 3.91 -11.07
N ALA A 79 10.06 3.47 -12.33
CA ALA A 79 9.04 3.95 -13.25
C ALA A 79 7.61 3.68 -12.74
N ASN A 80 7.35 2.48 -12.19
CA ASN A 80 6.05 2.16 -11.60
C ASN A 80 5.76 3.03 -10.36
N ILE A 81 6.77 3.26 -9.51
CA ILE A 81 6.63 4.12 -8.33
C ILE A 81 6.30 5.56 -8.74
N ARG A 82 6.97 6.09 -9.78
CA ARG A 82 6.67 7.42 -10.32
C ARG A 82 5.23 7.52 -10.80
N GLN A 83 4.75 6.55 -11.59
CA GLN A 83 3.35 6.51 -12.02
C GLN A 83 2.35 6.59 -10.86
N MET A 84 2.60 5.89 -9.74
CA MET A 84 1.73 5.99 -8.56
C MET A 84 1.82 7.34 -7.85
N ARG A 85 3.01 7.96 -7.83
CA ARG A 85 3.22 9.28 -7.20
C ARG A 85 2.64 10.43 -8.03
N ASP A 86 2.56 10.25 -9.34
CA ASP A 86 2.04 11.25 -10.27
C ASP A 86 0.50 11.27 -10.28
N LEU A 87 -0.16 10.28 -9.66
CA LEU A 87 -1.61 10.27 -9.49
C LEU A 87 -2.08 11.51 -8.73
N GLN A 88 -3.02 12.24 -9.34
CA GLN A 88 -3.67 13.38 -8.67
C GLN A 88 -4.96 12.91 -7.99
N PRO A 89 -5.22 13.34 -6.75
CA PRO A 89 -6.51 13.09 -6.11
C PRO A 89 -7.62 13.85 -6.86
N PRO A 90 -8.84 13.30 -6.95
CA PRO A 90 -9.98 14.05 -7.47
C PRO A 90 -10.21 15.34 -6.68
N GLU A 91 -10.78 16.36 -7.33
CA GLU A 91 -11.08 17.64 -6.67
C GLU A 91 -12.01 17.44 -5.46
N GLY A 92 -11.72 18.12 -4.34
CA GLY A 92 -12.48 17.98 -3.09
C GLY A 92 -12.24 16.68 -2.32
N THR A 93 -11.25 15.87 -2.72
CA THR A 93 -10.93 14.62 -2.02
C THR A 93 -10.25 14.88 -0.68
N ARG A 94 -10.86 14.37 0.39
CA ARG A 94 -10.26 14.30 1.73
C ARG A 94 -9.08 13.34 1.75
N ILE A 95 -8.17 13.50 2.69
CA ILE A 95 -7.08 12.53 2.91
C ILE A 95 -7.72 11.26 3.48
N ALA A 96 -7.99 10.28 2.61
CA ALA A 96 -8.75 9.08 2.93
C ALA A 96 -8.36 7.92 2.01
N SER A 97 -8.94 6.75 2.26
CA SER A 97 -8.89 5.62 1.33
C SER A 97 -9.65 5.95 0.02
N VAL A 98 -9.41 5.18 -1.04
CA VAL A 98 -10.03 5.36 -2.37
C VAL A 98 -11.57 5.32 -2.32
N ASP A 99 -12.13 4.58 -1.37
CA ASP A 99 -13.56 4.49 -1.07
C ASP A 99 -14.06 5.57 -0.08
N GLY A 100 -13.21 6.57 0.24
CA GLY A 100 -13.49 7.60 1.24
C GLY A 100 -13.37 7.12 2.69
N GLY A 101 -13.00 5.86 2.92
CA GLY A 101 -12.89 5.26 4.26
C GLY A 101 -11.56 5.54 4.98
N SER A 102 -11.38 4.90 6.13
CA SER A 102 -10.15 4.98 6.93
C SER A 102 -8.93 4.43 6.18
N LEU A 103 -7.77 5.05 6.39
CA LEU A 103 -6.46 4.52 6.04
C LEU A 103 -6.01 3.47 7.07
N PHE A 104 -5.02 2.66 6.71
CA PHE A 104 -4.39 1.67 7.58
C PHE A 104 -2.87 1.78 7.44
N ASP A 105 -2.15 1.89 8.56
CA ASP A 105 -0.69 1.91 8.59
C ASP A 105 -0.24 1.40 9.96
N CYS A 106 0.51 0.30 9.97
CA CYS A 106 0.99 -0.31 11.21
C CYS A 106 2.10 0.52 11.90
N HIS A 107 2.70 1.48 11.20
CA HIS A 107 3.70 2.38 11.77
C HIS A 107 3.08 3.61 12.44
N ILE A 108 1.79 3.88 12.22
CA ILE A 108 1.09 4.98 12.89
C ILE A 108 0.51 4.49 14.21
N PRO A 109 0.89 5.07 15.36
CA PRO A 109 0.34 4.70 16.65
C PRO A 109 -1.17 4.95 16.70
N SER A 110 -1.95 3.88 16.60
CA SER A 110 -3.41 3.91 16.73
C SER A 110 -3.88 2.56 17.28
N PRO A 111 -4.88 2.51 18.19
CA PRO A 111 -5.40 1.26 18.75
C PRO A 111 -5.85 0.24 17.70
N SER A 112 -6.24 0.70 16.52
CA SER A 112 -6.71 -0.13 15.42
C SER A 112 -5.80 -0.10 14.18
N PHE A 113 -4.66 0.61 14.25
CA PHE A 113 -3.82 0.98 13.10
C PHE A 113 -4.56 1.75 12.00
N ARG A 114 -5.79 2.21 12.29
CA ARG A 114 -6.62 3.00 11.38
C ARG A 114 -6.65 4.45 11.78
N PHE A 115 -6.73 5.29 10.77
CA PHE A 115 -6.74 6.74 10.89
C PHE A 115 -7.41 7.33 9.65
N ALA A 116 -7.66 8.65 9.65
CA ALA A 116 -8.43 9.33 8.61
C ALA A 116 -9.92 8.90 8.55
N PRO A 117 -10.79 9.58 7.78
CA PRO A 117 -10.51 10.67 6.83
C PRO A 117 -10.04 11.96 7.52
N PHE A 118 -9.27 12.79 6.82
CA PHE A 118 -8.94 14.16 7.24
C PHE A 118 -9.34 15.16 6.16
N ASP A 119 -9.92 16.28 6.58
CA ASP A 119 -10.33 17.35 5.67
C ASP A 119 -9.13 18.13 5.15
N THR A 120 -8.08 18.29 5.97
CA THR A 120 -6.87 19.03 5.62
C THR A 120 -5.58 18.25 5.96
N PRO A 121 -4.45 18.55 5.29
CA PRO A 121 -3.12 18.08 5.71
C PRO A 121 -2.80 18.43 7.17
N GLN A 122 -3.28 19.57 7.66
CA GLN A 122 -3.07 20.04 9.03
C GLN A 122 -3.78 19.12 10.05
N ASP A 123 -4.99 18.65 9.75
CA ASP A 123 -5.71 17.68 10.59
C ASP A 123 -4.97 16.34 10.67
N ARG A 124 -4.43 15.87 9.54
CA ARG A 124 -3.56 14.69 9.51
C ARG A 124 -2.34 14.88 10.39
N HIS A 125 -1.65 16.02 10.27
CA HIS A 125 -0.45 16.29 11.06
C HIS A 125 -0.75 16.43 12.56
N ARG A 126 -1.89 17.05 12.92
CA ARG A 126 -2.36 17.08 14.31
C ARG A 126 -2.61 15.66 14.84
N HIS A 127 -3.20 14.78 14.04
CA HIS A 127 -3.40 13.38 14.40
C HIS A 127 -2.07 12.63 14.61
N LEU A 128 -1.10 12.80 13.71
CA LEU A 128 0.23 12.18 13.84
C LEU A 128 0.99 12.65 15.10
N ARG A 129 0.67 13.84 15.60
CA ARG A 129 1.19 14.37 16.87
C ARG A 129 0.30 14.07 18.07
N MET A 130 -0.60 13.08 17.98
CA MET A 130 -1.50 12.68 19.06
C MET A 130 -2.35 13.84 19.62
N GLY A 131 -2.76 14.78 18.75
CA GLY A 131 -3.57 15.93 19.12
C GLY A 131 -2.78 17.18 19.54
N MET A 132 -1.45 17.12 19.59
CA MET A 132 -0.63 18.28 19.97
C MET A 132 -0.68 19.37 18.89
N TYR A 133 -0.98 20.59 19.35
CA TYR A 133 -0.86 21.81 18.56
C TYR A 133 0.61 22.19 18.40
N PHE A 134 0.90 22.90 17.32
CA PHE A 134 2.21 23.48 17.11
C PHE A 134 2.40 24.65 18.09
N ASP A 135 3.51 24.68 18.82
CA ASP A 135 3.83 25.82 19.67
C ASP A 135 4.32 26.99 18.80
N PRO A 136 3.58 28.11 18.70
CA PRO A 136 3.99 29.24 17.87
C PRO A 136 5.31 29.89 18.31
N ARG A 137 5.78 29.58 19.54
CA ARG A 137 7.04 30.08 20.10
C ARG A 137 8.27 29.26 19.70
N LEU A 138 8.08 28.18 18.94
CA LEU A 138 9.21 27.44 18.38
C LEU A 138 10.06 28.35 17.48
N ASP A 139 11.35 28.10 17.47
CA ASP A 139 12.30 28.82 16.62
C ASP A 139 11.94 28.65 15.13
N ASP A 140 12.22 29.66 14.33
CA ASP A 140 11.82 29.69 12.92
C ASP A 140 12.52 28.60 12.10
N ASP A 141 13.71 28.18 12.49
CA ASP A 141 14.42 27.05 11.86
C ASP A 141 13.71 25.71 12.12
N ILE A 142 13.12 25.56 13.31
CA ILE A 142 12.33 24.37 13.69
C ILE A 142 10.99 24.38 12.94
N LYS A 143 10.35 25.55 12.80
CA LYS A 143 9.14 25.71 11.97
C LYS A 143 9.39 25.30 10.53
N GLN A 144 10.48 25.79 9.93
CA GLN A 144 10.83 25.51 8.54
C GLN A 144 11.13 24.02 8.30
N THR A 145 11.81 23.37 9.23
CA THR A 145 12.11 21.92 9.16
C THR A 145 10.83 21.08 9.18
N ILE A 146 9.85 21.48 9.98
CA ILE A 146 8.56 20.77 10.10
C ILE A 146 7.70 20.97 8.85
N ASP A 147 7.76 22.16 8.25
CA ASP A 147 7.05 22.46 7.00
C ASP A 147 7.67 21.73 5.79
N TYR A 148 9.01 21.63 5.72
CA TYR A 148 9.70 20.85 4.68
C TYR A 148 9.38 19.34 4.75
N ARG A 149 9.19 18.77 5.95
CA ARG A 149 8.75 17.37 6.12
C ARG A 149 7.26 17.17 5.85
N SER A 150 6.51 18.25 5.69
CA SER A 150 5.07 18.26 5.39
C SER A 150 4.77 18.24 3.89
N VAL A 151 5.78 18.22 3.03
CA VAL A 151 5.61 18.29 1.56
C VAL A 151 4.89 17.04 1.01
N ASP A 152 3.64 17.29 0.64
CA ASP A 152 2.72 16.58 -0.27
C ASP A 152 3.08 15.14 -0.69
N ILE A 153 2.67 14.17 0.12
CA ILE A 153 2.30 12.86 -0.43
C ILE A 153 0.86 12.94 -0.91
N LYS A 154 0.70 13.25 -2.21
CA LYS A 154 -0.61 13.46 -2.86
C LYS A 154 -1.52 12.23 -2.84
N VAL A 155 -0.92 11.03 -2.84
CA VAL A 155 -1.62 9.75 -2.73
C VAL A 155 -0.77 8.78 -1.91
N VAL A 156 -1.24 8.40 -0.72
CA VAL A 156 -0.62 7.34 0.10
C VAL A 156 -1.38 6.05 -0.15
N LEU A 157 -0.86 5.19 -1.03
CA LEU A 157 -1.34 3.82 -1.14
C LEU A 157 -0.56 2.96 -0.16
N VAL A 158 -1.14 2.69 1.00
CA VAL A 158 -0.59 1.70 1.92
C VAL A 158 -0.92 0.32 1.36
N PHE A 159 0.08 -0.30 0.72
CA PHE A 159 0.00 -1.71 0.33
C PHE A 159 0.50 -2.54 1.51
N ILE A 160 -0.43 -3.18 2.23
CA ILE A 160 -0.05 -4.14 3.27
C ILE A 160 0.64 -5.31 2.58
N PRO A 161 1.83 -5.75 3.03
CA PRO A 161 2.50 -6.91 2.46
C PRO A 161 1.54 -8.11 2.40
N LEU A 162 1.47 -8.80 1.27
CA LEU A 162 0.82 -10.11 1.20
C LEU A 162 1.61 -11.08 2.08
N THR A 163 1.21 -11.23 3.34
CA THR A 163 1.57 -12.39 4.14
C THR A 163 0.75 -13.57 3.62
N MET A 164 1.40 -14.42 2.81
CA MET A 164 0.89 -15.75 2.49
C MET A 164 0.87 -16.59 3.76
N ILE A 165 -0.32 -16.92 4.26
CA ILE A 165 -0.49 -18.02 5.21
C ILE A 165 -1.10 -19.18 4.41
N TYR A 166 -0.37 -20.30 4.32
CA TYR A 166 -0.83 -21.52 3.67
C TYR A 166 -1.86 -22.24 4.56
N HIS A 167 -2.86 -22.87 3.93
CA HIS A 167 -3.71 -23.87 4.56
C HIS A 167 -3.04 -25.25 4.48
N PRO A 168 -2.97 -26.06 5.54
CA PRO A 168 -2.23 -27.34 5.54
C PRO A 168 -2.90 -28.50 4.77
N LEU A 169 -3.83 -28.25 3.84
CA LEU A 169 -4.60 -29.32 3.18
C LEU A 169 -4.43 -29.44 1.64
N SER A 170 -3.40 -28.83 1.04
CA SER A 170 -3.07 -29.16 -0.35
C SER A 170 -1.56 -29.17 -0.60
N THR A 171 -1.05 -30.37 -0.86
CA THR A 171 0.25 -30.64 -1.45
C THR A 171 0.37 -30.03 -2.86
N PHE A 172 1.53 -29.43 -3.15
CA PHE A 172 2.05 -28.99 -4.46
C PHE A 172 1.40 -27.77 -5.15
N SER A 173 2.12 -26.64 -5.14
CA SER A 173 2.73 -26.01 -6.34
C SER A 173 3.25 -24.62 -5.97
N HIS A 174 4.56 -24.41 -6.11
CA HIS A 174 5.21 -23.14 -5.82
C HIS A 174 4.76 -22.09 -6.83
N SER A 175 4.01 -21.09 -6.39
CA SER A 175 3.80 -19.90 -7.19
C SER A 175 3.51 -18.71 -6.31
N THR A 176 4.51 -17.85 -6.27
CA THR A 176 4.62 -16.79 -5.30
C THR A 176 4.34 -15.49 -6.03
N THR A 177 3.18 -14.90 -5.74
CA THR A 177 2.63 -13.73 -6.45
C THR A 177 3.33 -12.45 -6.00
N LEU A 178 3.54 -11.53 -6.94
CA LEU A 178 4.07 -10.18 -6.72
C LEU A 178 3.35 -9.47 -5.57
N ALA A 179 4.09 -9.16 -4.51
CA ALA A 179 3.73 -8.14 -3.55
C ALA A 179 4.77 -7.01 -3.67
N PHE A 180 4.32 -5.86 -4.16
CA PHE A 180 5.13 -4.65 -4.14
C PHE A 180 5.20 -4.16 -2.69
N GLY A 181 6.24 -4.57 -1.97
CA GLY A 181 6.62 -3.96 -0.70
C GLY A 181 7.48 -2.74 -1.00
N ILE A 182 6.91 -1.54 -0.85
CA ILE A 182 7.70 -0.31 -0.73
C ILE A 182 7.48 0.18 0.69
N SER A 183 8.38 -0.23 1.57
CA SER A 183 8.67 0.53 2.79
C SER A 183 9.35 1.81 2.32
N THR A 184 8.65 2.94 2.37
CA THR A 184 9.34 4.23 2.38
C THR A 184 10.01 4.33 3.73
N THR A 185 11.28 3.94 3.79
CA THR A 185 12.18 4.36 4.86
C THR A 185 12.21 5.88 4.84
N TRP A 186 11.66 6.50 5.88
CA TRP A 186 11.87 7.90 6.16
C TRP A 186 13.36 8.09 6.45
N PRO A 187 14.09 9.00 5.76
CA PRO A 187 15.34 9.47 6.31
C PRO A 187 14.99 10.26 7.58
N PHE A 188 15.61 9.88 8.69
CA PHE A 188 15.47 10.52 10.00
C PHE A 188 15.85 12.00 9.96
#